data_AF-G0IYZ4-F1
#
_entry.id   AF-G0IYZ4-F1
#
_cell.length_a   1.000
_cell.length_b   1.000
_cell.length_c   1.000
_cell.angle_alpha   90.00
_cell.angle_beta   90.00
_cell.angle_gamma   90.00
#
_symmetry.space_group_name_H-M   'P 1'
#
loop_
_entity.id
_entity.type
_entity.pdbx_description
1 polymer ?
#
loop_
_entity_poly.entity_id
_entity_poly.type
_entity_poly.pdbx_seq_one_letter_code
_entity_poly.pdbx_strand_id
1 'polypeptide(L)'
;MFKTSYFADQRLEIVILGPMRGEENDSSIQIRNALKEILQDENCRGYLDKYEVTEANVSITFPEEWKGSSIERDVFSKLDTADLVVFNITPRAGETNPSPNVFYELGLVHSLGLPYLVLVQDEIEIPFYLRGIRCYTVKAFEKEELIETLHPPIENFLSDNSPFSFTENIITRFYEGLPVVDISAAVGLATGYYMNFVRRILKDGGFISHYPDKIKRLIVVRPISVFNTYEEDVSAMKDKLIAAGYELILEKLAPILSDKDGGIWFEHINGTVIDIPRTIYPLKRSPRLLSLRKRMDQAYHQQDSQLRVSLLNEAAEKLVDKIESIIKYHIRNDSERVRESLLEFLSVDELVDRIKQV
;
A
#
# COMPACT_ATOMS: atom_id res chain seq x y z
N MET A 1 1.55 14.25 1.18
CA MET A 1 2.67 14.38 2.13
C MET A 1 2.77 13.03 2.82
N PHE A 2 3.79 12.22 2.51
CA PHE A 2 3.89 10.84 2.99
C PHE A 2 4.44 10.86 4.41
N LYS A 3 3.62 10.53 5.41
CA LYS A 3 4.08 10.33 6.79
C LYS A 3 4.44 8.86 6.94
N THR A 4 5.67 8.51 6.63
CA THR A 4 6.17 7.13 6.73
C THR A 4 7.28 7.05 7.76
N SER A 5 6.95 6.67 9.00
CA SER A 5 7.95 6.08 9.88
C SER A 5 7.84 4.57 9.76
N TYR A 6 8.86 3.95 9.17
CA TYR A 6 8.88 2.51 8.90
C TYR A 6 9.23 1.66 10.12
N PHE A 7 9.53 2.29 11.27
CA PHE A 7 10.10 1.68 12.47
C PHE A 7 9.31 2.04 13.74
N ALA A 8 8.02 2.35 13.56
CA ALA A 8 7.13 2.69 14.66
C ALA A 8 6.93 1.53 15.65
N ASP A 9 7.28 0.29 15.30
CA ASP A 9 7.29 -0.90 16.18
C ASP A 9 8.54 -0.97 17.09
N GLN A 10 9.30 0.13 17.20
CA GLN A 10 10.53 0.25 18.01
C GLN A 10 11.67 -0.62 17.49
N ARG A 11 11.60 -1.04 16.22
CA ARG A 11 12.59 -1.87 15.55
C ARG A 11 12.93 -1.27 14.19
N LEU A 12 14.18 -1.42 13.78
CA LEU A 12 14.61 -1.07 12.44
C LEU A 12 15.35 -2.26 11.83
N GLU A 13 14.75 -2.94 10.86
CA GLU A 13 15.40 -4.01 10.09
C GLU A 13 15.80 -3.52 8.70
N ILE A 14 17.09 -3.37 8.48
CA ILE A 14 17.68 -3.09 7.17
C ILE A 14 18.28 -4.37 6.60
N VAL A 15 17.87 -4.73 5.39
CA VAL A 15 18.42 -5.87 4.64
C VAL A 15 19.31 -5.34 3.52
N ILE A 16 20.55 -5.80 3.48
CA ILE A 16 21.49 -5.46 2.41
C ILE A 16 21.53 -6.64 1.44
N LEU A 17 21.34 -6.35 0.15
CA LEU A 17 21.40 -7.34 -0.92
C LEU A 17 22.38 -6.89 -1.98
N GLY A 18 23.20 -7.80 -2.47
CA GLY A 18 24.27 -7.47 -3.39
C GLY A 18 24.88 -8.71 -4.03
N PRO A 19 25.87 -8.53 -4.91
CA PRO A 19 26.61 -9.64 -5.47
C PRO A 19 27.34 -10.41 -4.36
N MET A 20 26.80 -11.55 -3.93
CA MET A 20 27.38 -12.34 -2.83
C MET A 20 28.85 -12.67 -3.08
N ARG A 21 29.73 -12.36 -2.12
CA ARG A 21 31.17 -12.68 -2.16
C ARG A 21 31.59 -13.14 -0.76
N GLY A 22 31.96 -14.41 -0.61
CA GLY A 22 32.43 -14.95 0.67
C GLY A 22 33.84 -14.49 1.07
N GLU A 23 34.18 -13.19 0.96
CA GLU A 23 35.51 -12.64 1.26
C GLU A 23 35.47 -11.51 2.31
N GLU A 24 36.61 -11.28 2.98
CA GLU A 24 36.78 -10.35 4.12
C GLU A 24 36.55 -8.86 3.80
N ASN A 25 36.46 -8.47 2.52
CA ASN A 25 36.25 -7.08 2.09
C ASN A 25 34.97 -6.93 1.24
N ASP A 26 33.90 -7.61 1.66
CA ASP A 26 32.59 -7.54 1.02
C ASP A 26 31.97 -6.14 1.18
N SER A 27 31.51 -5.58 0.06
CA SER A 27 30.69 -4.38 -0.01
C SER A 27 29.53 -4.39 0.99
N SER A 28 28.91 -5.55 1.26
CA SER A 28 27.82 -5.67 2.24
C SER A 28 28.27 -5.32 3.67
N ILE A 29 29.50 -5.69 4.03
CA ILE A 29 30.09 -5.38 5.33
C ILE A 29 30.35 -3.86 5.43
N GLN A 30 30.88 -3.25 4.36
CA GLN A 30 31.16 -1.82 4.33
C GLN A 30 29.87 -0.98 4.37
N ILE A 31 28.84 -1.38 3.61
CA ILE A 31 27.51 -0.76 3.67
C ILE A 31 26.95 -0.86 5.08
N ARG A 32 27.02 -2.03 5.73
CA ARG A 32 26.56 -2.19 7.12
C ARG A 32 27.32 -1.27 8.07
N ASN A 33 28.63 -1.17 7.95
CA ASN A 33 29.46 -0.35 8.83
C ASN A 33 29.14 1.14 8.65
N ALA A 34 28.94 1.60 7.41
CA ALA A 34 28.51 2.96 7.11
C ALA A 34 27.12 3.25 7.70
N LEU A 35 26.15 2.35 7.48
CA LEU A 35 24.80 2.49 8.06
C LEU A 35 24.83 2.53 9.59
N LYS A 36 25.63 1.67 10.23
CA LYS A 36 25.79 1.72 11.69
C LYS A 36 26.29 3.08 12.17
N GLU A 37 27.22 3.69 11.46
CA GLU A 37 27.72 5.02 11.82
C GLU A 37 26.69 6.12 11.56
N ILE A 38 26.02 6.09 10.42
CA ILE A 38 24.94 7.04 10.10
C ILE A 38 23.83 6.99 11.15
N LEU A 39 23.41 5.80 11.58
CA LEU A 39 22.34 5.66 12.57
C LEU A 39 22.73 6.15 13.99
N GLN A 40 24.02 6.41 14.22
CA GLN A 40 24.56 6.98 15.46
C GLN A 40 24.76 8.49 15.38
N ASP A 41 24.67 9.09 14.19
CA ASP A 41 24.66 10.54 14.01
C ASP A 41 23.50 11.17 14.80
N GLU A 42 23.72 12.37 15.34
CA GLU A 42 22.79 13.04 16.28
C GLU A 42 21.38 13.19 15.68
N ASN A 43 21.28 13.55 14.41
CA ASN A 43 19.99 13.72 13.72
C ASN A 43 19.28 12.38 13.54
N CYS A 44 19.99 11.37 13.01
CA CYS A 44 19.43 10.04 12.79
C CYS A 44 19.02 9.37 14.11
N ARG A 45 19.86 9.47 15.13
CA ARG A 45 19.56 8.97 16.48
C ARG A 45 18.37 9.69 17.09
N GLY A 46 18.25 11.00 16.91
CA GLY A 46 17.08 11.77 17.35
C GLY A 46 15.77 11.29 16.75
N TYR A 47 15.75 10.90 15.47
CA TYR A 47 14.58 10.25 14.87
C TYR A 47 14.30 8.88 15.48
N LEU A 48 15.32 8.04 15.68
CA LEU A 48 15.15 6.71 16.28
C LEU A 48 14.66 6.77 17.75
N ASP A 49 15.21 7.69 18.53
CA ASP A 49 14.84 7.91 19.94
C ASP A 49 13.39 8.35 20.08
N LYS A 50 12.91 9.20 19.15
CA LYS A 50 11.50 9.59 19.09
C LYS A 50 10.55 8.40 19.02
N TYR A 51 10.97 7.32 18.36
CA TYR A 51 10.23 6.08 18.18
C TYR A 51 10.69 4.96 19.14
N GLU A 52 11.46 5.30 20.17
CA GLU A 52 11.98 4.34 21.16
C GLU A 52 12.79 3.18 20.54
N VAL A 53 13.36 3.37 19.34
CA VAL A 53 14.20 2.36 18.68
C VAL A 53 15.56 2.35 19.34
N THR A 54 15.77 1.43 20.28
CA THR A 54 17.08 1.22 20.92
C THR A 54 18.08 0.59 19.96
N GLU A 55 19.38 0.73 20.23
CA GLU A 55 20.42 0.06 19.43
C GLU A 55 20.23 -1.45 19.34
N ALA A 56 19.73 -2.09 20.41
CA ALA A 56 19.45 -3.52 20.45
C ALA A 56 18.33 -3.93 19.48
N ASN A 57 17.48 -2.99 19.07
CA ASN A 57 16.37 -3.21 18.15
C ASN A 57 16.70 -2.79 16.71
N VAL A 58 17.92 -2.33 16.45
CA VAL A 58 18.42 -2.08 15.09
C VAL A 58 19.12 -3.34 14.58
N SER A 59 18.63 -3.88 13.47
CA SER A 59 19.19 -5.04 12.80
C SER A 59 19.58 -4.68 11.37
N ILE A 60 20.85 -4.83 11.03
CA ILE A 60 21.36 -4.63 9.67
C ILE A 60 22.02 -5.94 9.23
N THR A 61 21.39 -6.65 8.29
CA THR A 61 21.76 -8.03 7.92
C THR A 61 21.90 -8.21 6.41
N PHE A 62 22.61 -9.25 6.00
CA PHE A 62 22.79 -9.66 4.61
C PHE A 62 22.85 -11.20 4.51
N PRO A 63 22.64 -11.78 3.31
CA PRO A 63 22.44 -13.22 3.13
C PRO A 63 23.53 -14.13 3.72
N GLU A 64 24.80 -13.75 3.62
CA GLU A 64 25.94 -14.53 4.09
C GLU A 64 25.92 -14.79 5.61
N GLU A 65 25.13 -14.06 6.38
CA GLU A 65 25.00 -14.22 7.83
C GLU A 65 23.90 -15.21 8.23
N TRP A 66 23.04 -15.61 7.29
CA TRP A 66 21.91 -16.46 7.56
C TRP A 66 22.30 -17.94 7.47
N LYS A 67 21.97 -18.69 8.52
CA LYS A 67 22.39 -20.09 8.70
C LYS A 67 21.29 -21.10 8.36
N GLY A 68 20.24 -20.69 7.65
CA GLY A 68 19.16 -21.61 7.29
C GLY A 68 19.57 -22.62 6.22
N SER A 69 18.73 -23.62 6.03
CA SER A 69 18.98 -24.71 5.08
C SER A 69 18.73 -24.34 3.62
N SER A 70 18.08 -23.20 3.36
CA SER A 70 17.79 -22.65 2.03
C SER A 70 17.93 -21.13 2.08
N ILE A 71 18.97 -20.63 1.42
CA ILE A 71 19.27 -19.20 1.32
C ILE A 71 18.08 -18.46 0.72
N GLU A 72 17.39 -19.06 -0.25
CA GLU A 72 16.24 -18.44 -0.92
C GLU A 72 15.08 -18.21 0.04
N ARG A 73 14.77 -19.20 0.90
CA ARG A 73 13.71 -19.05 1.91
C ARG A 73 14.07 -17.99 2.95
N ASP A 74 15.33 -17.94 3.35
CA ASP A 74 15.80 -16.97 4.33
C ASP A 74 15.73 -15.54 3.75
N VAL A 75 16.17 -15.34 2.50
CA VAL A 75 16.03 -14.07 1.76
C VAL A 75 14.58 -13.63 1.72
N PHE A 76 13.65 -14.50 1.31
CA PHE A 76 12.24 -14.11 1.19
C PHE A 76 11.60 -13.81 2.54
N SER A 77 11.93 -14.60 3.56
CA SER A 77 11.46 -14.37 4.93
C SER A 77 11.96 -13.03 5.46
N LYS A 78 13.22 -12.68 5.16
CA LYS A 78 13.84 -11.42 5.57
C LYS A 78 13.31 -10.21 4.82
N LEU A 79 13.04 -10.35 3.52
CA LEU A 79 12.39 -9.29 2.74
C LEU A 79 10.99 -8.98 3.26
N ASP A 80 10.21 -9.99 3.67
CA ASP A 80 8.85 -9.78 4.21
C ASP A 80 8.84 -8.97 5.51
N THR A 81 9.93 -9.01 6.29
CA THR A 81 10.07 -8.28 7.56
C THR A 81 10.93 -7.02 7.47
N ALA A 82 11.61 -6.77 6.35
CA ALA A 82 12.46 -5.60 6.18
C ALA A 82 11.65 -4.29 6.26
N ASP A 83 12.31 -3.27 6.81
CA ASP A 83 11.83 -1.88 6.85
C ASP A 83 12.54 -1.04 5.78
N LEU A 84 13.76 -1.41 5.42
CA LEU A 84 14.50 -0.89 4.28
C LEU A 84 15.35 -1.98 3.63
N VAL A 85 15.40 -2.00 2.30
CA VAL A 85 16.30 -2.88 1.55
C VAL A 85 17.34 -2.04 0.80
N VAL A 86 18.62 -2.26 1.06
CA VAL A 86 19.73 -1.57 0.39
C VAL A 86 20.37 -2.52 -0.61
N PHE A 87 20.22 -2.20 -1.90
CA PHE A 87 20.77 -2.98 -2.99
C PHE A 87 22.14 -2.46 -3.42
N ASN A 88 23.11 -3.34 -3.62
CA ASN A 88 24.30 -3.10 -4.42
C ASN A 88 24.13 -3.78 -5.78
N ILE A 89 23.98 -2.98 -6.85
CA ILE A 89 23.84 -3.49 -8.23
C ILE A 89 25.17 -3.47 -9.00
N THR A 90 26.30 -3.31 -8.32
CA THR A 90 27.62 -3.33 -8.96
C THR A 90 27.92 -4.75 -9.43
N PRO A 91 28.42 -4.96 -10.67
CA PRO A 91 28.90 -6.26 -11.13
C PRO A 91 29.98 -6.84 -10.21
N ARG A 92 30.15 -8.17 -10.26
CA ARG A 92 31.32 -8.77 -9.61
C ARG A 92 32.60 -8.37 -10.36
N ALA A 93 33.73 -8.42 -9.66
CA ALA A 93 35.02 -8.16 -10.28
C ALA A 93 35.24 -9.17 -11.41
N GLY A 94 35.52 -8.67 -12.62
CA GLY A 94 35.63 -9.48 -13.82
C GLY A 94 34.30 -9.81 -14.52
N GLU A 95 33.16 -9.42 -13.96
CA GLU A 95 31.87 -9.46 -14.61
C GLU A 95 31.49 -8.08 -15.17
N THR A 96 30.79 -8.07 -16.30
CA THR A 96 30.31 -6.83 -16.93
C THR A 96 28.89 -6.47 -16.53
N ASN A 97 28.09 -7.47 -16.14
CA ASN A 97 26.68 -7.31 -15.82
C ASN A 97 26.43 -7.51 -14.33
N PRO A 98 25.46 -6.81 -13.72
CA PRO A 98 25.10 -7.06 -12.34
C PRO A 98 24.51 -8.46 -12.15
N SER A 99 24.55 -8.93 -10.90
CA SER A 99 24.06 -10.26 -10.54
C SER A 99 22.57 -10.44 -10.87
N PRO A 100 22.18 -11.52 -11.59
CA PRO A 100 20.77 -11.85 -11.82
C PRO A 100 19.96 -12.06 -10.53
N ASN A 101 20.60 -12.56 -9.47
CA ASN A 101 19.94 -12.79 -8.17
C ASN A 101 19.49 -11.47 -7.55
N VAL A 102 20.37 -10.46 -7.57
CA VAL A 102 20.06 -9.09 -7.08
C VAL A 102 18.87 -8.52 -7.85
N PHE A 103 18.78 -8.74 -9.16
CA PHE A 103 17.63 -8.32 -9.97
C PHE A 103 16.34 -9.08 -9.64
N TYR A 104 16.44 -10.37 -9.37
CA TYR A 104 15.29 -11.17 -8.95
C TYR A 104 14.73 -10.67 -7.60
N GLU A 105 15.60 -10.40 -6.64
CA GLU A 105 15.25 -9.84 -5.33
C GLU A 105 14.69 -8.42 -5.42
N LEU A 106 15.28 -7.57 -6.27
CA LEU A 106 14.77 -6.22 -6.52
C LEU A 106 13.38 -6.25 -7.16
N GLY A 107 13.14 -7.17 -8.09
CA GLY A 107 11.82 -7.40 -8.68
C GLY A 107 10.78 -7.81 -7.63
N LEU A 108 11.17 -8.64 -6.66
CA LEU A 108 10.31 -9.01 -5.54
C LEU A 108 10.02 -7.82 -4.62
N VAL A 109 11.03 -7.05 -4.23
CA VAL A 109 10.89 -5.81 -3.44
C VAL A 109 9.93 -4.82 -4.12
N HIS A 110 10.07 -4.61 -5.43
CA HIS A 110 9.16 -3.76 -6.19
C HIS A 110 7.72 -4.31 -6.17
N SER A 111 7.56 -5.63 -6.30
CA SER A 111 6.25 -6.30 -6.34
C SER A 111 5.52 -6.25 -4.99
N LEU A 112 6.27 -6.32 -3.89
CA LEU A 112 5.78 -6.19 -2.52
C LEU A 112 5.62 -4.73 -2.07
N GLY A 113 6.23 -3.78 -2.79
CA GLY A 113 6.23 -2.35 -2.44
C GLY A 113 7.00 -2.07 -1.16
N LEU A 114 8.13 -2.76 -0.95
CA LEU A 114 9.00 -2.54 0.20
C LEU A 114 9.89 -1.30 -0.03
N PRO A 115 10.23 -0.55 1.02
CA PRO A 115 11.15 0.58 0.91
C PRO A 115 12.54 0.11 0.48
N TYR A 116 13.19 0.85 -0.42
CA TYR A 116 14.49 0.45 -0.92
C TYR A 116 15.42 1.61 -1.31
N LEU A 117 16.72 1.30 -1.35
CA LEU A 117 17.80 2.13 -1.89
C LEU A 117 18.62 1.29 -2.87
N VAL A 118 19.19 1.93 -3.89
CA VAL A 118 20.05 1.27 -4.88
C VAL A 118 21.39 1.98 -4.95
N LEU A 119 22.46 1.25 -4.66
CA LEU A 119 23.84 1.67 -4.77
C LEU A 119 24.48 1.07 -6.02
N VAL A 120 25.32 1.85 -6.68
CA VAL A 120 26.07 1.41 -7.86
C VAL A 120 27.46 2.05 -7.83
N GLN A 121 28.49 1.29 -8.17
CA GLN A 121 29.82 1.87 -8.33
C GLN A 121 29.85 2.82 -9.54
N ASP A 122 30.64 3.88 -9.44
CA ASP A 122 30.86 4.81 -10.54
C ASP A 122 31.39 4.08 -11.78
N GLU A 123 31.17 4.67 -12.95
CA GLU A 123 31.50 4.11 -14.27
C GLU A 123 30.70 2.85 -14.69
N ILE A 124 29.91 2.25 -13.80
CA ILE A 124 29.01 1.15 -14.15
C ILE A 124 27.77 1.68 -14.87
N GLU A 125 27.48 1.14 -16.05
CA GLU A 125 26.27 1.49 -16.78
C GLU A 125 25.02 1.00 -16.04
N ILE A 126 24.14 1.93 -15.65
CA ILE A 126 22.85 1.60 -15.02
C ILE A 126 21.95 0.91 -16.04
N PRO A 127 21.46 -0.32 -15.74
CA PRO A 127 20.58 -1.05 -16.64
C PRO A 127 19.28 -0.32 -16.95
N PHE A 128 18.76 -0.51 -18.16
CA PHE A 128 17.63 0.26 -18.72
C PHE A 128 16.46 0.46 -17.76
N TYR A 129 15.96 -0.62 -17.14
CA TYR A 129 14.80 -0.56 -16.24
C TYR A 129 15.07 0.12 -14.90
N LEU A 130 16.35 0.34 -14.54
CA LEU A 130 16.72 1.06 -13.32
C LEU A 130 16.99 2.55 -13.55
N ARG A 131 17.09 3.01 -14.81
CA ARG A 131 17.31 4.44 -15.11
C ARG A 131 16.17 5.36 -14.66
N GLY A 132 14.97 4.80 -14.47
CA GLY A 132 13.79 5.53 -14.00
C GLY A 132 13.63 5.57 -12.48
N ILE A 133 14.52 4.90 -11.73
CA ILE A 133 14.52 4.92 -10.26
C ILE A 133 15.76 5.66 -9.75
N ARG A 134 15.77 5.98 -8.46
CA ARG A 134 16.90 6.66 -7.84
C ARG A 134 18.00 5.65 -7.52
N CYS A 135 19.13 5.81 -8.18
CA CYS A 135 20.38 5.12 -7.86
C CYS A 135 21.36 6.12 -7.25
N TYR A 136 22.12 5.67 -6.25
CA TYR A 136 23.15 6.42 -5.57
C TYR A 136 24.50 5.87 -6.01
N THR A 137 25.32 6.73 -6.61
CA THR A 137 26.62 6.35 -7.15
C THR A 137 27.70 6.54 -6.09
N VAL A 138 28.59 5.55 -5.95
CA VAL A 138 29.79 5.60 -5.10
C VAL A 138 31.02 5.30 -5.94
N LYS A 139 32.13 6.00 -5.78
CA LYS A 139 33.39 5.70 -6.50
C LYS A 139 33.96 4.37 -6.05
N ALA A 140 33.92 4.10 -4.74
CA ALA A 140 34.27 2.84 -4.13
C ALA A 140 33.32 2.50 -2.96
N PHE A 141 33.25 1.21 -2.62
CA PHE A 141 32.52 0.75 -1.43
C PHE A 141 33.37 0.88 -0.16
N GLU A 142 34.08 2.00 -0.03
CA GLU A 142 34.78 2.36 1.20
C GLU A 142 33.81 3.04 2.16
N LYS A 143 34.00 2.80 3.46
CA LYS A 143 33.05 3.21 4.49
C LYS A 143 32.78 4.71 4.48
N GLU A 144 33.81 5.54 4.36
CA GLU A 144 33.69 7.01 4.43
C GLU A 144 32.85 7.57 3.27
N GLU A 145 33.05 7.04 2.07
CA GLU A 145 32.28 7.43 0.89
C GLU A 145 30.83 6.94 0.97
N LEU A 146 30.62 5.74 1.50
CA LEU A 146 29.28 5.21 1.77
C LEU A 146 28.55 6.08 2.80
N ILE A 147 29.23 6.57 3.84
CA ILE A 147 28.65 7.50 4.81
C ILE A 147 28.19 8.78 4.11
N GLU A 148 29.08 9.43 3.34
CA GLU A 148 28.75 10.65 2.61
C GLU A 148 27.54 10.47 1.68
N THR A 149 27.49 9.33 0.98
CA THR A 149 26.45 9.04 -0.02
C THR A 149 25.13 8.62 0.60
N LEU A 150 25.16 7.78 1.64
CA LEU A 150 23.97 7.20 2.27
C LEU A 150 23.40 8.06 3.40
N HIS A 151 24.15 8.99 3.98
CA HIS A 151 23.65 9.79 5.10
C HIS A 151 22.38 10.58 4.72
N PRO A 152 22.36 11.40 3.65
CA PRO A 152 21.15 12.14 3.28
C PRO A 152 19.92 11.26 2.99
N PRO A 153 19.99 10.16 2.22
CA PRO A 153 18.80 9.33 1.98
C PRO A 153 18.36 8.53 3.21
N ILE A 154 19.27 8.14 4.11
CA ILE A 154 18.91 7.47 5.36
C ILE A 154 18.23 8.46 6.31
N GLU A 155 18.75 9.68 6.46
CA GLU A 155 18.08 10.72 7.26
C GLU A 155 16.67 11.01 6.72
N ASN A 156 16.53 11.13 5.38
CA ASN A 156 15.22 11.28 4.76
C ASN A 156 14.30 10.07 4.96
N PHE A 157 14.83 8.86 5.02
CA PHE A 157 14.05 7.65 5.29
C PHE A 157 13.54 7.64 6.74
N LEU A 158 14.33 8.13 7.69
CA LEU A 158 13.98 8.21 9.11
C LEU A 158 13.04 9.40 9.42
N SER A 159 13.01 10.41 8.56
CA SER A 159 12.22 11.62 8.80
C SER A 159 10.72 11.41 8.53
N ASP A 160 9.87 11.89 9.45
CA ASP A 160 8.40 11.87 9.31
C ASP A 160 7.87 12.70 8.13
N ASN A 161 8.68 13.62 7.62
CA ASN A 161 8.30 14.54 6.56
C ASN A 161 9.15 14.33 5.31
N SER A 162 9.54 13.09 5.05
CA SER A 162 10.34 12.76 3.88
C SER A 162 9.70 13.30 2.59
N PRO A 163 10.44 14.06 1.76
CA PRO A 163 9.95 14.49 0.46
C PRO A 163 9.94 13.34 -0.56
N PHE A 164 10.44 12.16 -0.18
CA PHE A 164 10.66 11.04 -1.07
C PHE A 164 9.84 9.81 -0.66
N SER A 165 9.35 9.07 -1.66
CA SER A 165 8.77 7.75 -1.44
C SER A 165 9.84 6.69 -1.69
N PHE A 166 10.17 5.91 -0.67
CA PHE A 166 11.14 4.82 -0.77
C PHE A 166 10.53 3.54 -1.36
N THR A 167 9.22 3.48 -1.51
CA THR A 167 8.48 2.35 -2.10
C THR A 167 8.14 2.57 -3.58
N GLU A 168 8.30 3.80 -4.07
CA GLU A 168 8.00 4.15 -5.45
C GLU A 168 9.02 3.55 -6.41
N ASN A 169 8.53 2.84 -7.42
CA ASN A 169 9.33 2.21 -8.46
C ASN A 169 8.57 2.22 -9.79
N ILE A 170 9.20 1.76 -10.88
CA ILE A 170 8.58 1.77 -12.21
C ILE A 170 7.28 0.94 -12.28
N ILE A 171 7.20 -0.15 -11.52
CA ILE A 171 6.04 -1.04 -11.46
C ILE A 171 4.91 -0.37 -10.68
N THR A 172 5.19 0.15 -9.49
CA THR A 172 4.17 0.84 -8.69
C THR A 172 3.68 2.10 -9.40
N ARG A 173 4.54 2.86 -10.09
CA ARG A 173 4.11 3.99 -10.96
C ARG A 173 3.14 3.55 -12.07
N PHE A 174 3.42 2.42 -12.72
CA PHE A 174 2.51 1.87 -13.72
C PHE A 174 1.14 1.49 -13.13
N TYR A 175 1.12 1.04 -11.86
CA TYR A 175 -0.10 0.67 -11.14
C TYR A 175 -0.62 1.74 -10.17
N GLU A 176 -0.32 3.02 -10.43
CA GLU A 176 -0.85 4.18 -9.68
C GLU A 176 -0.50 4.15 -8.18
N GLY A 177 0.73 3.73 -7.86
CA GLY A 177 1.29 3.71 -6.51
C GLY A 177 1.06 2.43 -5.72
N LEU A 178 0.49 1.37 -6.33
CA LEU A 178 0.17 0.13 -5.65
C LEU A 178 1.14 -1.01 -5.94
N PRO A 179 1.50 -1.82 -4.93
CA PRO A 179 2.23 -3.06 -5.13
C PRO A 179 1.40 -4.08 -5.92
N VAL A 180 2.06 -4.90 -6.74
CA VAL A 180 1.40 -5.89 -7.61
C VAL A 180 0.56 -6.89 -6.81
N VAL A 181 1.06 -7.29 -5.64
CA VAL A 181 0.38 -8.27 -4.77
C VAL A 181 -0.99 -7.80 -4.30
N ASP A 182 -1.16 -6.50 -4.15
CA ASP A 182 -2.36 -5.88 -3.61
C ASP A 182 -3.45 -5.68 -4.68
N ILE A 183 -3.07 -5.61 -5.95
CA ILE A 183 -3.99 -5.38 -7.07
C ILE A 183 -4.99 -6.52 -7.21
N SER A 184 -4.53 -7.78 -7.12
CA SER A 184 -5.38 -8.94 -7.40
C SER A 184 -6.56 -9.05 -6.44
N ALA A 185 -6.33 -8.78 -5.15
CA ALA A 185 -7.37 -8.76 -4.12
C ALA A 185 -8.37 -7.62 -4.38
N ALA A 186 -7.89 -6.40 -4.63
CA ALA A 186 -8.75 -5.26 -4.93
C ALA A 186 -9.60 -5.49 -6.20
N VAL A 187 -9.01 -6.06 -7.27
CA VAL A 187 -9.72 -6.39 -8.52
C VAL A 187 -10.84 -7.38 -8.28
N GLY A 188 -10.60 -8.49 -7.59
CA GLY A 188 -11.64 -9.48 -7.33
C GLY A 188 -12.83 -8.90 -6.57
N LEU A 189 -12.55 -8.15 -5.50
CA LEU A 189 -13.58 -7.56 -4.63
C LEU A 189 -14.37 -6.44 -5.33
N ALA A 190 -13.68 -5.57 -6.08
CA ALA A 190 -14.30 -4.51 -6.87
C ALA A 190 -15.16 -5.08 -8.00
N THR A 191 -14.65 -6.09 -8.73
CA THR A 191 -15.39 -6.76 -9.82
C THR A 191 -16.64 -7.43 -9.27
N GLY A 192 -16.54 -8.12 -8.14
CA GLY A 192 -17.68 -8.74 -7.48
C GLY A 192 -18.76 -7.73 -7.12
N TYR A 193 -18.40 -6.59 -6.54
CA TYR A 193 -19.35 -5.53 -6.22
C TYR A 193 -19.98 -4.89 -7.46
N TYR A 194 -19.15 -4.61 -8.46
CA TYR A 194 -19.60 -4.04 -9.73
C TYR A 194 -20.65 -4.93 -10.40
N MET A 195 -20.33 -6.20 -10.62
CA MET A 195 -21.21 -7.14 -11.33
C MET A 195 -22.51 -7.40 -10.59
N ASN A 196 -22.45 -7.54 -9.26
CA ASN A 196 -23.60 -7.95 -8.45
C ASN A 196 -24.50 -6.79 -7.99
N PHE A 197 -24.04 -5.53 -8.10
CA PHE A 197 -24.80 -4.38 -7.59
C PHE A 197 -24.74 -3.17 -8.52
N VAL A 198 -23.58 -2.53 -8.68
CA VAL A 198 -23.46 -1.26 -9.41
C VAL A 198 -23.98 -1.37 -10.85
N ARG A 199 -23.52 -2.40 -11.58
CA ARG A 199 -23.92 -2.66 -12.96
C ARG A 199 -25.42 -2.88 -13.09
N ARG A 200 -26.02 -3.65 -12.17
CA ARG A 200 -27.45 -3.98 -12.18
C ARG A 200 -28.31 -2.73 -12.00
N ILE A 201 -27.88 -1.84 -11.12
CA ILE A 201 -28.55 -0.55 -10.88
C ILE A 201 -28.40 0.36 -12.09
N LEU A 202 -27.17 0.65 -12.50
CA LEU A 202 -26.85 1.80 -13.35
C LEU A 202 -26.76 1.50 -14.85
N LYS A 203 -26.80 0.23 -15.28
CA LYS A 203 -26.82 -0.10 -16.72
C LYS A 203 -28.09 0.41 -17.40
N ASP A 204 -27.98 0.75 -18.67
CA ASP A 204 -29.14 0.99 -19.52
C ASP A 204 -29.97 -0.29 -19.62
N GLY A 205 -31.29 -0.17 -19.45
CA GLY A 205 -32.17 -1.33 -19.29
C GLY A 205 -31.96 -2.08 -17.97
N GLY A 206 -31.20 -1.54 -17.02
CA GLY A 206 -31.09 -2.00 -15.63
C GLY A 206 -32.23 -1.49 -14.76
N PHE A 207 -32.06 -1.59 -13.44
CA PHE A 207 -33.09 -1.18 -12.47
C PHE A 207 -33.38 0.31 -12.53
N ILE A 208 -32.38 1.17 -12.79
CA ILE A 208 -32.59 2.61 -12.94
C ILE A 208 -33.49 2.99 -14.12
N SER A 209 -33.46 2.19 -15.19
CA SER A 209 -34.29 2.42 -16.38
C SER A 209 -35.72 1.92 -16.19
N HIS A 210 -35.91 0.85 -15.43
CA HIS A 210 -37.21 0.23 -15.19
C HIS A 210 -37.97 0.88 -14.02
N TYR A 211 -37.25 1.47 -13.08
CA TYR A 211 -37.82 2.11 -11.90
C TYR A 211 -37.26 3.54 -11.70
N PRO A 212 -37.42 4.45 -12.69
CA PRO A 212 -36.83 5.79 -12.66
C PRO A 212 -37.39 6.68 -11.53
N ASP A 213 -38.62 6.41 -11.08
CA ASP A 213 -39.22 7.13 -9.95
C ASP A 213 -38.62 6.72 -8.60
N LYS A 214 -38.01 5.53 -8.55
CA LYS A 214 -37.48 4.90 -7.33
C LYS A 214 -35.96 4.96 -7.25
N ILE A 215 -35.27 4.95 -8.38
CA ILE A 215 -33.81 5.01 -8.46
C ILE A 215 -33.45 6.17 -9.36
N LYS A 216 -32.80 7.19 -8.78
CA LYS A 216 -32.35 8.40 -9.48
C LYS A 216 -30.84 8.44 -9.63
N ARG A 217 -30.12 7.96 -8.61
CA ARG A 217 -28.65 7.89 -8.57
C ARG A 217 -28.19 6.87 -7.53
N LEU A 218 -26.91 6.54 -7.57
CA LEU A 218 -26.23 5.66 -6.62
C LEU A 218 -25.06 6.40 -5.97
N ILE A 219 -25.04 6.43 -4.64
CA ILE A 219 -23.90 6.85 -3.84
C ILE A 219 -23.31 5.62 -3.19
N VAL A 220 -22.05 5.35 -3.51
CA VAL A 220 -21.25 4.34 -2.85
C VAL A 220 -20.47 5.01 -1.73
N VAL A 221 -20.76 4.63 -0.50
CA VAL A 221 -20.17 5.22 0.70
C VAL A 221 -18.91 4.43 1.05
N ARG A 222 -17.80 5.15 1.20
CA ARG A 222 -16.52 4.60 1.63
C ARG A 222 -16.65 4.18 3.11
N PRO A 223 -16.14 3.00 3.48
CA PRO A 223 -16.10 2.61 4.90
C PRO A 223 -15.24 3.61 5.68
N ILE A 224 -15.53 3.77 6.97
CA ILE A 224 -14.73 4.62 7.86
C ILE A 224 -13.35 3.99 8.05
N SER A 225 -13.30 2.66 8.10
CA SER A 225 -12.06 1.90 8.16
C SER A 225 -12.30 0.48 7.66
N VAL A 226 -11.39 -0.05 6.84
CA VAL A 226 -11.44 -1.46 6.41
C VAL A 226 -11.27 -2.44 7.58
N PHE A 227 -10.80 -1.96 8.75
CA PHE A 227 -10.62 -2.77 9.96
C PHE A 227 -11.90 -2.91 10.77
N ASN A 228 -12.86 -2.00 10.59
CA ASN A 228 -14.18 -2.11 11.19
C ASN A 228 -14.95 -3.31 10.61
N THR A 229 -16.11 -3.58 11.18
CA THR A 229 -17.13 -4.45 10.62
C THR A 229 -18.07 -3.65 9.73
N TYR A 230 -18.73 -4.35 8.82
CA TYR A 230 -19.78 -3.75 7.98
C TYR A 230 -20.89 -3.13 8.82
N GLU A 231 -21.28 -3.83 9.90
CA GLU A 231 -22.34 -3.42 10.79
C GLU A 231 -21.99 -2.14 11.56
N GLU A 232 -20.74 -1.98 12.01
CA GLU A 232 -20.26 -0.77 12.69
C GLU A 232 -20.33 0.46 11.78
N ASP A 233 -19.80 0.37 10.56
CA ASP A 233 -19.77 1.49 9.63
C ASP A 233 -21.18 1.84 9.12
N VAL A 234 -22.04 0.85 8.88
CA VAL A 234 -23.45 1.08 8.54
C VAL A 234 -24.19 1.76 9.69
N SER A 235 -23.96 1.33 10.93
CA SER A 235 -24.57 1.98 12.10
C SER A 235 -24.11 3.43 12.21
N ALA A 236 -22.80 3.69 12.12
CA ALA A 236 -22.24 5.04 12.20
C ALA A 236 -22.76 5.96 11.08
N MET A 237 -22.90 5.44 9.85
CA MET A 237 -23.53 6.15 8.74
C MET A 237 -25.00 6.47 9.03
N LYS A 238 -25.78 5.49 9.49
CA LYS A 238 -27.20 5.66 9.83
C LYS A 238 -27.40 6.68 10.94
N ASP A 239 -26.59 6.63 11.99
CA ASP A 239 -26.65 7.58 13.10
C ASP A 239 -26.40 9.02 12.64
N LYS A 240 -25.42 9.21 11.74
CA LYS A 240 -25.14 10.53 11.14
C LYS A 240 -26.29 11.02 10.25
N LEU A 241 -26.90 10.14 9.46
CA LEU A 241 -28.06 10.49 8.64
C LEU A 241 -29.27 10.87 9.50
N ILE A 242 -29.57 10.09 10.55
CA ILE A 242 -30.67 10.36 11.49
C ILE A 242 -30.45 11.68 12.22
N ALA A 243 -29.23 11.95 12.69
CA ALA A 243 -28.88 13.22 13.31
C ALA A 243 -29.07 14.42 12.37
N ALA A 244 -28.91 14.20 11.06
CA ALA A 244 -29.19 15.19 10.01
C ALA A 244 -30.66 15.23 9.56
N GLY A 245 -31.54 14.42 10.16
CA GLY A 245 -32.97 14.38 9.86
C GLY A 245 -33.37 13.50 8.68
N TYR A 246 -32.49 12.59 8.24
CA TYR A 246 -32.74 11.67 7.15
C TYR A 246 -32.88 10.23 7.65
N GLU A 247 -33.80 9.48 7.05
CA GLU A 247 -34.00 8.06 7.33
C GLU A 247 -33.80 7.24 6.05
N LEU A 248 -33.03 6.16 6.14
CA LEU A 248 -32.85 5.22 5.05
C LEU A 248 -34.06 4.30 4.95
N ILE A 249 -34.67 4.27 3.77
CA ILE A 249 -35.79 3.38 3.48
C ILE A 249 -35.23 2.15 2.75
N LEU A 250 -35.51 0.96 3.30
CA LEU A 250 -35.22 -0.29 2.61
C LEU A 250 -36.29 -0.55 1.56
N GLU A 251 -35.87 -0.65 0.31
CA GLU A 251 -36.75 -0.98 -0.80
C GLU A 251 -36.34 -2.31 -1.45
N LYS A 252 -37.35 -3.06 -1.88
CA LYS A 252 -37.20 -4.33 -2.60
C LYS A 252 -37.91 -4.24 -3.94
N LEU A 253 -37.16 -4.40 -5.02
CA LEU A 253 -37.70 -4.41 -6.37
C LEU A 253 -37.76 -5.84 -6.91
N ALA A 254 -38.83 -6.10 -7.67
CA ALA A 254 -39.00 -7.36 -8.37
C ALA A 254 -37.93 -7.53 -9.46
N PRO A 255 -37.56 -8.78 -9.81
CA PRO A 255 -36.68 -9.05 -10.93
C PRO A 255 -37.15 -8.37 -12.21
N ILE A 256 -36.19 -7.92 -13.03
CA ILE A 256 -36.46 -7.39 -14.38
C ILE A 256 -35.98 -8.40 -15.43
N LEU A 257 -36.62 -8.46 -16.59
CA LEU A 257 -36.32 -9.46 -17.63
C LEU A 257 -34.87 -9.41 -18.14
N SER A 258 -34.26 -8.21 -18.13
CA SER A 258 -32.87 -7.96 -18.54
C SER A 258 -31.82 -8.33 -17.48
N ASP A 259 -32.25 -8.81 -16.30
CA ASP A 259 -31.40 -9.17 -15.18
C ASP A 259 -31.73 -10.59 -14.71
N LYS A 260 -30.79 -11.52 -14.92
CA LYS A 260 -30.97 -12.93 -14.58
C LYS A 260 -30.69 -13.24 -13.11
N ASP A 261 -30.19 -12.26 -12.36
CA ASP A 261 -29.74 -12.40 -10.97
C ASP A 261 -30.86 -12.02 -9.97
N GLY A 262 -32.09 -11.89 -10.44
CA GLY A 262 -33.29 -11.73 -9.62
C GLY A 262 -33.61 -10.28 -9.25
N GLY A 263 -34.34 -10.10 -8.15
CA GLY A 263 -34.69 -8.78 -7.62
C GLY A 263 -33.51 -8.13 -6.91
N ILE A 264 -33.62 -6.83 -6.65
CA ILE A 264 -32.59 -6.06 -5.93
C ILE A 264 -33.18 -5.43 -4.67
N TRP A 265 -32.38 -5.40 -3.62
CA TRP A 265 -32.73 -4.81 -2.33
C TRP A 265 -31.71 -3.72 -2.06
N PHE A 266 -32.16 -2.53 -1.70
CA PHE A 266 -31.28 -1.40 -1.48
C PHE A 266 -31.88 -0.42 -0.49
N GLU A 267 -31.01 0.34 0.16
CA GLU A 267 -31.41 1.45 1.02
C GLU A 267 -31.32 2.75 0.24
N HIS A 268 -32.27 3.67 0.45
CA HIS A 268 -32.30 4.94 -0.26
C HIS A 268 -32.90 6.09 0.55
N ILE A 269 -32.61 7.31 0.11
CA ILE A 269 -33.29 8.55 0.51
C ILE A 269 -33.81 9.24 -0.76
N ASN A 270 -35.14 9.36 -0.91
CA ASN A 270 -35.79 10.03 -2.07
C ASN A 270 -35.32 9.56 -3.46
N GLY A 271 -34.99 8.26 -3.56
CA GLY A 271 -34.46 7.61 -4.76
C GLY A 271 -32.95 7.77 -5.00
N THR A 272 -32.23 8.41 -4.08
CA THR A 272 -30.77 8.30 -4.00
C THR A 272 -30.44 7.00 -3.27
N VAL A 273 -29.96 6.00 -4.01
CA VAL A 273 -29.51 4.73 -3.44
C VAL A 273 -28.19 4.97 -2.71
N ILE A 274 -28.06 4.43 -1.49
CA ILE A 274 -26.89 4.61 -0.64
C ILE A 274 -26.44 3.22 -0.18
N ASP A 275 -25.18 2.88 -0.43
CA ASP A 275 -24.65 1.56 -0.09
C ASP A 275 -23.18 1.65 0.36
N ILE A 276 -22.82 0.87 1.39
CA ILE A 276 -21.41 0.63 1.76
C ILE A 276 -21.03 -0.74 1.19
N PRO A 277 -20.03 -0.86 0.30
CA PRO A 277 -19.69 -2.15 -0.30
C PRO A 277 -19.15 -3.13 0.74
N ARG A 278 -19.94 -4.15 1.09
CA ARG A 278 -19.51 -5.23 2.02
C ARG A 278 -18.27 -5.98 1.51
N THR A 279 -18.03 -5.99 0.20
CA THR A 279 -16.85 -6.60 -0.42
C THR A 279 -15.54 -5.90 -0.08
N ILE A 280 -15.57 -4.69 0.51
CA ILE A 280 -14.34 -3.98 0.92
C ILE A 280 -13.71 -4.60 2.17
N TYR A 281 -14.50 -5.04 3.15
CA TYR A 281 -13.99 -5.52 4.45
C TYR A 281 -13.07 -6.75 4.41
N PRO A 282 -13.19 -7.68 3.44
CA PRO A 282 -12.18 -8.70 3.21
C PRO A 282 -10.76 -8.16 2.94
N LEU A 283 -10.61 -6.90 2.49
CA LEU A 283 -9.29 -6.29 2.28
C LEU A 283 -8.40 -6.30 3.52
N LYS A 284 -8.97 -6.30 4.75
CA LYS A 284 -8.18 -6.42 5.99
C LYS A 284 -7.37 -7.70 6.09
N ARG A 285 -7.60 -8.67 5.19
CA ARG A 285 -6.83 -9.90 5.02
C ARG A 285 -5.79 -9.83 3.90
N SER A 286 -5.58 -8.67 3.27
CA SER A 286 -4.51 -8.54 2.29
C SER A 286 -3.16 -8.83 2.96
N PRO A 287 -2.23 -9.52 2.27
CA PRO A 287 -0.93 -9.86 2.86
C PRO A 287 -0.19 -8.63 3.42
N ARG A 288 -0.28 -7.49 2.72
CA ARG A 288 0.32 -6.23 3.17
C ARG A 288 -0.28 -5.73 4.47
N LEU A 289 -1.61 -5.69 4.59
CA LEU A 289 -2.27 -5.25 5.82
C LEU A 289 -2.09 -6.26 6.96
N LEU A 290 -2.06 -7.56 6.68
CA LEU A 290 -1.75 -8.58 7.68
C LEU A 290 -0.32 -8.49 8.19
N SER A 291 0.66 -8.25 7.30
CA SER A 291 2.06 -8.04 7.68
C SER A 291 2.18 -6.78 8.56
N LEU A 292 1.62 -5.65 8.12
CA LEU A 292 1.60 -4.41 8.90
C LEU A 292 0.88 -4.58 10.26
N ARG A 293 -0.26 -5.26 10.30
CA ARG A 293 -0.99 -5.53 11.53
C ARG A 293 -0.24 -6.46 12.48
N LYS A 294 0.36 -7.54 11.96
CA LYS A 294 1.17 -8.47 12.75
C LYS A 294 2.38 -7.75 13.37
N ARG A 295 2.98 -6.80 12.64
CA ARG A 295 4.03 -5.90 13.17
C ARG A 295 3.49 -5.03 14.31
N MET A 296 2.27 -4.50 14.19
CA MET A 296 1.64 -3.70 15.25
C MET A 296 1.30 -4.49 16.52
N ASP A 297 0.86 -5.75 16.40
CA ASP A 297 0.46 -6.59 17.53
C ASP A 297 1.65 -7.05 18.41
N GLN A 298 2.90 -6.90 17.93
CA GLN A 298 4.11 -7.37 18.62
C GLN A 298 4.80 -6.31 19.51
N ALA A 299 4.38 -5.03 19.46
CA ALA A 299 5.00 -3.94 20.21
C ALA A 299 4.22 -3.58 21.49
N TYR A 300 4.89 -3.57 22.65
CA TYR A 300 4.30 -3.66 24.00
C TYR A 300 3.76 -2.34 24.63
N HIS A 301 3.87 -1.17 23.98
CA HIS A 301 3.52 0.13 24.61
C HIS A 301 2.48 0.97 23.87
N GLN A 302 1.60 1.61 24.66
CA GLN A 302 0.38 2.32 24.25
C GLN A 302 0.61 3.75 23.72
N GLN A 303 1.81 4.33 23.91
CA GLN A 303 2.05 5.76 23.70
C GLN A 303 2.19 6.18 22.22
N ASP A 304 2.37 5.24 21.28
CA ASP A 304 2.59 5.53 19.86
C ASP A 304 1.48 5.00 18.93
N SER A 305 0.28 4.82 19.50
CA SER A 305 -0.88 4.25 18.82
C SER A 305 -1.31 5.05 17.59
N GLN A 306 -1.19 6.39 17.61
CA GLN A 306 -1.73 7.25 16.56
C GLN A 306 -0.94 7.16 15.24
N LEU A 307 0.40 7.15 15.29
CA LEU A 307 1.20 7.08 14.07
C LEU A 307 1.14 5.68 13.44
N ARG A 308 1.12 4.62 14.26
CA ARG A 308 0.95 3.23 13.79
C ARG A 308 -0.40 3.00 13.11
N VAL A 309 -1.47 3.53 13.72
CA VAL A 309 -2.81 3.53 13.13
C VAL A 309 -2.81 4.31 11.81
N SER A 310 -2.04 5.40 11.71
CA SER A 310 -2.01 6.20 10.47
C SER A 310 -1.42 5.46 9.27
N LEU A 311 -0.36 4.66 9.44
CA LEU A 311 0.25 3.89 8.35
C LEU A 311 -0.64 2.76 7.86
N LEU A 312 -1.22 2.03 8.82
CA LEU A 312 -2.15 0.95 8.53
C LEU A 312 -3.39 1.50 7.80
N ASN A 313 -3.88 2.66 8.24
CA ASN A 313 -4.99 3.36 7.60
C ASN A 313 -4.59 3.89 6.22
N GLU A 314 -3.39 4.44 6.01
CA GLU A 314 -2.95 4.92 4.69
C GLU A 314 -2.88 3.78 3.67
N ALA A 315 -2.31 2.64 4.06
CA ALA A 315 -2.26 1.45 3.22
C ALA A 315 -3.67 0.93 2.89
N ALA A 316 -4.58 0.97 3.88
CA ALA A 316 -5.97 0.61 3.68
C ALA A 316 -6.69 1.57 2.72
N GLU A 317 -6.50 2.89 2.87
CA GLU A 317 -7.11 3.90 1.99
C GLU A 317 -6.67 3.73 0.54
N LYS A 318 -5.39 3.47 0.29
CA LYS A 318 -4.89 3.20 -1.07
C LYS A 318 -5.56 1.97 -1.71
N LEU A 319 -5.88 0.93 -0.92
CA LEU A 319 -6.61 -0.24 -1.39
C LEU A 319 -8.08 0.09 -1.70
N VAL A 320 -8.72 0.93 -0.88
CA VAL A 320 -10.09 1.41 -1.12
C VAL A 320 -10.15 2.28 -2.37
N ASP A 321 -9.19 3.21 -2.54
CA ASP A 321 -9.04 4.02 -3.77
C ASP A 321 -8.91 3.14 -5.00
N LYS A 322 -8.19 2.02 -4.89
CA LYS A 322 -8.07 1.08 -5.99
C LYS A 322 -9.38 0.40 -6.34
N ILE A 323 -10.17 0.00 -5.34
CA ILE A 323 -11.49 -0.59 -5.56
C ILE A 323 -12.37 0.41 -6.34
N GLU A 324 -12.39 1.67 -5.92
CA GLU A 324 -13.12 2.73 -6.62
C GLU A 324 -12.64 2.88 -8.08
N SER A 325 -11.33 2.96 -8.29
CA SER A 325 -10.74 3.06 -9.63
C SER A 325 -11.13 1.87 -10.52
N ILE A 326 -11.18 0.66 -9.97
CA ILE A 326 -11.53 -0.56 -10.71
C ILE A 326 -13.02 -0.58 -11.04
N ILE A 327 -13.89 -0.12 -10.14
CA ILE A 327 -15.33 0.04 -10.44
C ILE A 327 -15.51 1.04 -11.58
N LYS A 328 -14.83 2.19 -11.54
CA LYS A 328 -14.85 3.19 -12.63
C LYS A 328 -14.31 2.62 -13.94
N TYR A 329 -13.24 1.83 -13.87
CA TYR A 329 -12.70 1.13 -15.04
C TYR A 329 -13.74 0.19 -15.66
N HIS A 330 -14.42 -0.63 -14.85
CA HIS A 330 -15.48 -1.51 -15.33
C HIS A 330 -16.62 -0.74 -15.99
N ILE A 331 -17.09 0.35 -15.39
CA ILE A 331 -18.14 1.21 -15.95
C ILE A 331 -17.77 1.72 -17.35
N ARG A 332 -16.52 2.13 -17.55
CA ARG A 332 -16.03 2.67 -18.84
C ARG A 332 -15.81 1.62 -19.91
N ASN A 333 -15.58 0.37 -19.51
CA ASN A 333 -15.22 -0.72 -20.42
C ASN A 333 -16.30 -1.81 -20.52
N ASP A 334 -17.44 -1.65 -19.85
CA ASP A 334 -18.57 -2.56 -20.01
C ASP A 334 -19.11 -2.46 -21.44
N SER A 335 -19.48 -3.60 -22.01
CA SER A 335 -20.09 -3.65 -23.32
C SER A 335 -21.50 -3.05 -23.32
N GLU A 336 -22.17 -3.07 -22.17
CA GLU A 336 -23.44 -2.37 -21.94
C GLU A 336 -23.17 -0.97 -21.41
N ARG A 337 -23.93 0.04 -21.89
CA ARG A 337 -23.77 1.41 -21.42
C ARG A 337 -24.19 1.53 -19.95
N VAL A 338 -23.27 1.96 -19.09
CA VAL A 338 -23.52 2.24 -17.67
C VAL A 338 -23.48 3.75 -17.43
N ARG A 339 -24.46 4.26 -16.68
CA ARG A 339 -24.63 5.71 -16.43
C ARG A 339 -23.66 6.23 -15.36
N GLU A 340 -22.40 6.40 -15.73
CA GLU A 340 -21.32 6.88 -14.83
C GLU A 340 -21.69 8.20 -14.11
N SER A 341 -22.40 9.12 -14.78
CA SER A 341 -22.81 10.41 -14.20
C SER A 341 -23.79 10.33 -13.04
N LEU A 342 -24.36 9.15 -12.79
CA LEU A 342 -25.30 8.89 -11.70
C LEU A 342 -24.64 8.13 -10.54
N LEU A 343 -23.32 7.90 -10.60
CA LEU A 343 -22.53 7.28 -9.55
C LEU A 343 -21.64 8.31 -8.85
N GLU A 344 -21.68 8.33 -7.53
CA GLU A 344 -20.78 9.12 -6.69
C GLU A 344 -20.13 8.21 -5.64
N PHE A 345 -18.87 8.49 -5.30
CA PHE A 345 -18.16 7.86 -4.18
C PHE A 345 -17.91 8.92 -3.12
N LEU A 346 -18.36 8.68 -1.89
CA LEU A 346 -18.29 9.67 -0.81
C LEU A 346 -17.86 9.02 0.49
N SER A 347 -17.13 9.76 1.33
CA SER A 347 -17.02 9.41 2.75
C SER A 347 -18.36 9.58 3.47
N VAL A 348 -18.47 8.99 4.67
CA VAL A 348 -19.66 9.15 5.52
C VAL A 348 -19.92 10.63 5.87
N ASP A 349 -18.87 11.44 6.01
CA ASP A 349 -19.00 12.87 6.31
C ASP A 349 -19.52 13.66 5.10
N GLU A 350 -18.98 13.40 3.90
CA GLU A 350 -19.43 14.05 2.66
C GLU A 350 -20.86 13.65 2.27
N LEU A 351 -21.29 12.44 2.62
CA LEU A 351 -22.64 11.94 2.33
C LEU A 351 -23.73 12.89 2.85
N VAL A 352 -23.61 13.32 4.11
CA VAL A 352 -24.62 14.16 4.76
C VAL A 352 -24.74 15.51 4.04
N ASP A 353 -23.61 16.13 3.70
CA ASP A 353 -23.61 17.41 3.01
C ASP A 353 -24.10 17.28 1.57
N ARG A 354 -23.81 16.15 0.92
CA ARG A 354 -24.30 15.88 -0.43
C ARG A 354 -25.81 15.66 -0.49
N ILE A 355 -26.40 15.02 0.51
CA ILE A 355 -27.86 14.81 0.58
C ILE A 355 -28.58 16.14 0.80
N LYS A 356 -28.02 17.09 1.56
CA LYS A 356 -28.62 18.42 1.75
C LYS A 356 -28.72 19.26 0.48
N GLN A 357 -27.85 19.00 -0.51
CA GLN A 357 -27.79 19.75 -1.76
C GLN A 357 -28.76 19.22 -2.84
N VAL A 358 -29.48 18.14 -2.56
CA VAL A 358 -30.42 17.46 -3.47
C VAL A 358 -31.82 17.55 -2.92
#